data_AF-A0A7W8EHD4-F1
#
_entry.id   AF-A0A7W8EHD4-F1
#
_cell.length_a   1.000
_cell.length_b   1.000
_cell.length_c   1.000
_cell.angle_alpha   90.00
_cell.angle_beta   90.00
_cell.angle_gamma   90.00
#
_symmetry.space_group_name_H-M   'P 1'
#
loop_
_entity.id
_entity.type
_entity.pdbx_description
1 polymer ?
#
loop_
_entity_poly.entity_id
_entity_poly.type
_entity_poly.pdbx_seq_one_letter_code
_entity_poly.pdbx_strand_id
1 'polypeptide(L)' 'MRVNVDGTKCAAYALCAEIAPQVFDLDDFGYAVATPEDVPAALEVVTGEAIEACPVQAIRRLT' A
#
# COMPACT_ATOMS: atom_id res chain seq x y z
N MET A 1 -11.62 -4.48 -1.13
CA MET A 1 -11.39 -3.20 -1.86
C MET A 1 -10.14 -3.29 -2.72
N ARG A 2 -9.90 -2.38 -3.68
CA ARG A 2 -8.63 -2.34 -4.43
C ARG A 2 -7.79 -1.13 -4.05
N VAL A 3 -6.47 -1.27 -4.16
CA VAL A 3 -5.50 -0.21 -3.87
C VAL A 3 -4.46 -0.12 -4.98
N ASN A 4 -3.88 1.07 -5.14
CA ASN A 4 -2.80 1.31 -6.08
C ASN A 4 -1.74 2.20 -5.44
N VAL A 5 -0.47 1.84 -5.66
CA VAL A 5 0.67 2.69 -5.34
C VAL A 5 1.04 3.51 -6.58
N ASP A 6 1.12 4.83 -6.44
CA ASP A 6 1.68 5.73 -7.43
C ASP A 6 3.22 5.69 -7.31
N GLY A 7 3.87 4.94 -8.20
CA GLY A 7 5.33 4.81 -8.23
C GLY A 7 6.08 6.11 -8.46
N THR A 8 5.43 7.16 -8.99
CA THR A 8 6.07 8.47 -9.19
C THR A 8 6.14 9.30 -7.91
N LYS A 9 5.29 8.98 -6.92
CA LYS A 9 5.25 9.62 -5.60
C LYS A 9 5.93 8.80 -4.53
N CYS A 10 5.93 7.47 -4.66
CA CYS A 10 6.49 6.58 -3.67
C CYS A 10 7.97 6.91 -3.44
N ALA A 11 8.34 7.09 -2.18
CA ALA A 11 9.69 7.48 -1.75
C ALA A 11 10.34 6.42 -0.86
N ALA A 12 9.94 5.15 -1.01
CA ALA A 12 10.52 3.98 -0.35
C ALA A 12 10.57 4.04 1.20
N TYR A 13 9.58 4.65 1.85
CA TYR A 13 9.48 4.69 3.31
C TYR A 13 9.10 3.35 3.96
N ALA A 14 8.62 2.37 3.18
CA ALA A 14 8.24 1.02 3.60
C ALA A 14 7.13 0.87 4.67
N LEU A 15 6.60 1.95 5.25
CA LEU A 15 5.55 1.90 6.29
C LEU A 15 4.32 1.06 5.90
N CYS A 16 3.91 1.12 4.63
CA CYS A 16 2.76 0.34 4.16
C CYS A 16 3.00 -1.18 4.22
N ALA A 17 4.22 -1.63 3.90
CA ALA A 17 4.62 -3.04 4.00
C ALA A 17 4.84 -3.46 5.47
N GLU A 18 5.17 -2.54 6.37
CA GLU A 18 5.22 -2.81 7.81
C GLU A 18 3.81 -2.95 8.42
N ILE A 19 2.88 -2.07 8.04
CA ILE A 19 1.52 -2.03 8.58
C ILE A 19 0.64 -3.15 7.99
N ALA A 20 0.68 -3.32 6.67
CA ALA A 20 -0.16 -4.27 5.94
C ALA A 20 0.66 -5.15 4.97
N PRO A 21 1.57 -6.00 5.50
CA PRO A 21 2.45 -6.86 4.69
C PRO A 21 1.71 -7.87 3.81
N GLN A 22 0.43 -8.15 4.09
CA GLN A 22 -0.41 -9.02 3.27
C GLN A 22 -0.95 -8.32 2.02
N VAL A 23 -0.83 -7.00 1.92
CA VAL A 23 -1.39 -6.16 0.85
C VAL A 23 -0.32 -5.38 0.11
N PHE A 24 0.77 -5.02 0.78
CA PHE A 24 1.89 -4.33 0.18
C PHE A 24 3.16 -5.15 0.32
N ASP A 25 3.94 -5.17 -0.76
CA ASP A 25 5.29 -5.72 -0.80
C ASP A 25 6.25 -4.63 -1.30
N LEU A 26 7.54 -4.89 -1.24
CA LEU A 26 8.57 -4.01 -1.78
C LEU A 26 9.26 -4.68 -2.97
N ASP A 27 9.48 -3.91 -4.03
CA ASP A 27 10.32 -4.38 -5.14
C ASP A 27 11.81 -4.42 -4.77
N ASP A 28 12.65 -4.87 -5.71
CA ASP A 28 14.10 -5.00 -5.53
C ASP A 28 14.81 -3.66 -5.20
N PHE A 29 14.13 -2.53 -5.40
CA PHE A 29 14.63 -1.18 -5.13
C PHE A 29 13.99 -0.56 -3.87
N GLY A 30 13.13 -1.29 -3.16
CA GLY A 30 12.46 -0.84 -1.93
C GLY A 30 11.20 0.00 -2.16
N TYR A 31 10.71 0.11 -3.41
CA TYR A 31 9.46 0.81 -3.70
C TYR A 31 8.27 -0.10 -3.46
N ALA A 32 7.22 0.47 -2.88
CA ALA A 32 6.02 -0.27 -2.57
C ALA A 32 5.25 -0.69 -3.82
N VAL A 33 4.81 -1.94 -3.85
CA VAL A 33 3.85 -2.50 -4.80
C VAL A 33 2.64 -3.02 -4.00
N ALA A 34 1.43 -2.83 -4.54
CA ALA A 34 0.22 -3.37 -3.92
C ALA A 34 -0.22 -4.67 -4.62
N THR A 35 -0.90 -5.56 -3.90
CA THR A 35 -1.51 -6.74 -4.53
C THR A 35 -2.50 -6.31 -5.63
N PRO A 36 -2.50 -6.99 -6.79
CA PRO A 36 -3.37 -6.62 -7.90
C PRO A 36 -4.84 -7.03 -7.69
N GLU A 37 -5.07 -7.96 -6.77
CA GLU A 37 -6.36 -8.54 -6.41
C GLU A 37 -7.16 -7.67 -5.44
N ASP A 38 -8.41 -8.08 -5.19
CA ASP A 38 -9.22 -7.45 -4.16
C ASP A 38 -8.69 -7.76 -2.76
N VAL A 39 -8.43 -6.70 -1.99
CA VAL A 39 -8.12 -6.78 -0.57
C VAL A 39 -9.31 -7.43 0.16
N PRO A 40 -9.11 -8.57 0.85
CA PRO A 40 -10.13 -9.22 1.66
C PRO A 40 -10.72 -8.28 2.71
N ALA A 41 -12.01 -8.46 3.04
CA ALA A 41 -12.72 -7.64 4.04
C ALA A 41 -11.98 -7.55 5.39
N ALA A 42 -11.35 -8.65 5.82
CA ALA A 42 -10.57 -8.70 7.06
C ALA A 42 -9.32 -7.81 7.06
N LEU A 43 -8.82 -7.43 5.88
CA LEU A 43 -7.63 -6.60 5.70
C LEU A 43 -7.97 -5.15 5.33
N GLU A 44 -9.23 -4.80 5.10
CA GLU A 44 -9.59 -3.44 4.65
C GLU A 44 -9.23 -2.37 5.68
N VAL A 45 -9.40 -2.65 6.99
CA VAL A 45 -9.07 -1.71 8.06
C VAL A 45 -7.57 -1.41 8.10
N VAL A 46 -6.73 -2.45 8.19
CA VAL A 46 -5.27 -2.29 8.24
C VAL A 46 -4.71 -1.72 6.92
N THR A 47 -5.37 -2.00 5.79
CA THR A 47 -5.02 -1.37 4.51
C THR A 47 -5.34 0.12 4.52
N GLY A 48 -6.45 0.53 5.14
CA GLY A 48 -6.79 1.93 5.37
C GLY A 48 -5.73 2.66 6.19
N GLU A 49 -5.28 2.04 7.29
CA GLU A 49 -4.20 2.58 8.13
C GLU A 49 -2.89 2.74 7.33
N ALA A 50 -2.54 1.75 6.49
CA ALA A 50 -1.36 1.83 5.62
C ALA A 50 -1.47 2.96 4.57
N ILE A 51 -2.67 3.23 4.04
CA ILE A 51 -2.92 4.35 3.12
C ILE A 51 -2.66 5.69 3.84
N GLU A 52 -3.20 5.85 5.05
CA GLU A 52 -3.06 7.09 5.83
C GLU A 52 -1.63 7.31 6.33
N ALA A 53 -0.90 6.24 6.63
CA ALA A 53 0.48 6.30 7.09
C ALA A 53 1.50 6.71 6.02
N CYS A 54 1.12 6.70 4.72
CA CYS A 54 2.04 7.05 3.64
C CYS A 54 2.42 8.54 3.69
N PRO A 55 3.69 8.92 3.99
CA PRO A 55 4.06 10.33 4.23
C PRO A 55 3.92 11.22 2.99
N VAL A 56 3.99 10.61 1.82
CA VAL A 56 3.94 11.27 0.50
C VAL A 56 2.61 11.01 -0.23
N GLN A 57 1.64 10.38 0.44
CA GLN A 57 0.32 10.06 -0.09
C GLN A 57 0.37 9.38 -1.48
N ALA A 58 1.26 8.39 -1.61
CA ALA A 58 1.43 7.61 -2.84
C ALA A 58 0.36 6.52 -3.01
N ILE A 59 -0.37 6.17 -1.95
CA ILE A 59 -1.32 5.04 -1.97
C ILE A 59 -2.75 5.58 -2.07
N ARG A 60 -3.54 5.02 -2.98
CA ARG A 60 -4.96 5.37 -3.15
C ARG A 60 -5.84 4.15 -3.18
N ARG A 61 -7.02 4.27 -2.57
CA ARG A 61 -8.13 3.33 -2.79
C ARG A 61 -8.68 3.54 -4.19
N LEU A 62 -8.87 2.44 -4.91
CA LEU A 62 -9.59 2.43 -6.18
C LEU A 62 -11.05 2.07 -5.90
N THR A 63 -11.96 2.87 -6.44
CA THR A 63 -13.41 2.61 -6.46
C THR A 63 -13.78 1.66 -7.59
#